data_AF-A0A849Z6M8-F1
#
_entry.id   AF-A0A849Z6M8-F1
#
_cell.length_a   1.000
_cell.length_b   1.000
_cell.length_c   1.000
_cell.angle_alpha   90.00
_cell.angle_beta   90.00
_cell.angle_gamma   90.00
#
_symmetry.space_group_name_H-M   'P 1'
#
loop_
_entity.id
_entity.type
_entity.pdbx_description
1 polymer ?
#
loop_
_entity_poly.entity_id
_entity_poly.type
_entity_poly.pdbx_seq_one_letter_code
_entity_poly.pdbx_strand_id
1 'polypeptide(L)'
;MARYSEEVGVRGRVVSLVVGLGLLAACSQANERALSASSSPAPPVMTTPSSKVASASAPAAASASAASAPPAPPSVTEERALQILFPGGAPASCASSSTKIRCFIGARYEAHPKEKDLALALFDEIGDVAGTEREHQMEGGFRGVIQIVPELPVGPHERHLRWVLGAQRDIRSFVKAMEAKATTPVRYRHGALAWRFLRSVGRTTPSAYAGGWEVGYNVKGSLHGSADAVRETIFHEVFHLNDQEHANWSRRALGKMVDKLMEKCGTKVACLKPYAPGKTMVRGGTYYAFQPDNGDASHEYGAELATRYFLEQRAVLEGKAYPEGRFKCGPEENRMAWKALADEFFGGVDLVPPCDG
;
A
#
# COMPACT_ATOMS: atom_id res chain seq x y z
N MET A 1 -25.61 33.88 -56.41
CA MET A 1 -25.34 32.51 -56.91
C MET A 1 -24.56 31.80 -55.81
N ALA A 2 -24.94 30.69 -55.19
CA ALA A 2 -26.15 29.85 -55.19
C ALA A 2 -26.19 29.12 -53.82
N ARG A 3 -27.40 28.76 -53.36
CA ARG A 3 -27.69 27.88 -52.21
C ARG A 3 -27.44 26.40 -52.59
N TYR A 4 -27.30 25.51 -51.59
CA TYR A 4 -27.81 24.11 -51.46
C TYR A 4 -27.30 23.59 -50.08
N SER A 5 -28.13 23.46 -49.03
CA SER A 5 -29.06 22.35 -48.64
C SER A 5 -28.35 21.04 -48.25
N GLU A 6 -28.45 20.60 -46.97
CA GLU A 6 -29.23 19.42 -46.45
C GLU A 6 -28.62 18.05 -46.85
N GLU A 7 -28.59 16.93 -46.10
CA GLU A 7 -29.21 16.43 -44.87
C GLU A 7 -28.51 15.08 -44.50
N VAL A 8 -29.08 14.35 -43.53
CA VAL A 8 -28.98 12.89 -43.25
C VAL A 8 -28.11 12.46 -42.07
N GLY A 9 -28.81 12.15 -40.97
CA GLY A 9 -28.31 11.41 -39.82
C GLY A 9 -28.41 9.90 -39.95
N VAL A 10 -27.66 9.17 -39.12
CA VAL A 10 -27.83 7.73 -38.88
C VAL A 10 -27.80 7.48 -37.37
N ARG A 11 -28.91 6.99 -36.84
CA ARG A 11 -29.06 6.46 -35.48
C ARG A 11 -28.55 5.01 -35.44
N GLY A 12 -27.49 4.76 -34.69
CA GLY A 12 -27.07 3.40 -34.32
C GLY A 12 -27.49 3.05 -32.90
N ARG A 13 -28.44 2.12 -32.74
CA ARG A 13 -28.76 1.47 -31.45
C ARG A 13 -27.70 0.40 -31.18
N VAL A 14 -26.99 0.50 -30.06
CA VAL A 14 -26.15 -0.59 -29.55
C VAL A 14 -26.93 -1.35 -28.48
N VAL A 15 -27.29 -2.58 -28.79
CA VAL A 15 -27.80 -3.56 -27.83
C VAL A 15 -26.59 -4.13 -27.08
N SER A 16 -26.50 -3.86 -25.78
CA SER A 16 -25.50 -4.50 -24.93
C SER A 16 -26.07 -5.80 -24.37
N LEU A 17 -25.49 -6.91 -24.84
CA LEU A 17 -25.73 -8.25 -24.32
C LEU A 17 -24.99 -8.39 -22.98
N VAL A 18 -25.74 -8.61 -21.91
CA VAL A 18 -25.20 -8.94 -20.58
C VAL A 18 -25.05 -10.46 -20.53
N VAL A 19 -23.80 -10.93 -20.50
CA VAL A 19 -23.50 -12.31 -20.11
C VAL A 19 -22.72 -12.23 -18.80
N GLY A 20 -23.42 -12.53 -17.72
CA GLY A 20 -22.82 -12.79 -16.42
C GLY A 20 -22.41 -14.26 -16.34
N LEU A 21 -21.23 -14.51 -15.80
CA LEU A 21 -20.91 -15.76 -15.12
C LEU A 21 -19.78 -15.44 -14.13
N GLY A 22 -20.11 -15.50 -12.84
CA GLY A 22 -19.14 -15.32 -11.76
C GLY A 22 -18.37 -16.60 -11.48
N LEU A 23 -17.13 -16.48 -11.01
CA LEU A 23 -16.38 -17.50 -10.27
C LEU A 23 -15.06 -16.90 -9.71
N LEU A 24 -14.95 -16.95 -8.38
CA LEU A 24 -13.80 -17.12 -7.48
C LEU A 24 -12.41 -16.61 -7.92
N ALA A 25 -11.87 -15.62 -7.18
CA ALA A 25 -10.44 -15.31 -7.17
C ALA A 25 -9.87 -15.37 -5.74
N ALA A 26 -8.78 -16.12 -5.59
CA ALA A 26 -8.04 -16.31 -4.35
C ALA A 26 -6.82 -15.38 -4.31
N CYS A 27 -6.66 -14.61 -3.22
CA CYS A 27 -5.39 -13.97 -2.90
C CYS A 27 -4.40 -15.05 -2.43
N SER A 28 -3.39 -15.32 -3.24
CA SER A 28 -2.29 -16.19 -2.85
C SER A 28 -1.43 -15.51 -1.79
N GLN A 29 -1.46 -16.04 -0.57
CA GLN A 29 -0.34 -15.91 0.35
C GLN A 29 0.84 -16.63 -0.31
N ALA A 30 1.91 -15.89 -0.63
CA ALA A 30 3.19 -16.50 -0.96
C ALA A 30 3.74 -17.15 0.31
N ASN A 31 3.39 -18.42 0.52
CA ASN A 31 3.86 -19.22 1.64
C ASN A 31 5.14 -19.92 1.20
N GLU A 32 6.31 -19.29 1.41
CA GLU A 32 7.58 -20.00 1.33
C GLU A 32 7.71 -20.92 2.55
N ARG A 33 7.42 -22.22 2.36
CA ARG A 33 7.89 -23.26 3.26
C ARG A 33 8.50 -24.41 2.47
N ALA A 34 9.76 -24.66 2.80
CA ALA A 34 10.57 -25.79 2.36
C ALA A 34 9.83 -27.13 2.53
N LEU A 35 9.82 -27.92 1.46
CA LEU A 35 9.36 -29.31 1.47
C LEU A 35 10.40 -30.16 2.20
N SER A 36 10.11 -30.51 3.45
CA SER A 36 10.69 -31.69 4.11
C SER A 36 9.60 -32.76 4.19
N ALA A 37 9.92 -33.94 3.69
CA ALA A 37 9.04 -35.11 3.62
C ALA A 37 8.61 -35.61 5.00
N SER A 38 7.40 -36.16 5.11
CA SER A 38 7.15 -37.51 5.65
C SER A 38 5.66 -37.83 5.68
N SER A 39 5.31 -38.99 5.15
CA SER A 39 4.03 -39.67 5.28
C SER A 39 3.71 -40.00 6.75
N SER A 40 2.44 -39.92 7.12
CA SER A 40 1.86 -40.47 8.35
C SER A 40 0.67 -41.35 8.00
N PRO A 41 0.44 -42.44 8.75
CA PRO A 41 -0.91 -42.94 8.96
C PRO A 41 -1.30 -42.99 10.45
N ALA A 42 -2.49 -42.42 10.71
CA ALA A 42 -3.54 -42.75 11.69
C ALA A 42 -3.26 -42.87 13.22
N PRO A 43 -4.22 -42.43 14.06
CA PRO A 43 -4.09 -42.34 15.53
C PRO A 43 -4.47 -43.67 16.22
N PRO A 44 -4.21 -43.82 17.54
CA PRO A 44 -5.38 -43.80 18.43
C PRO A 44 -5.15 -43.37 19.91
N VAL A 45 -6.31 -43.11 20.56
CA VAL A 45 -6.69 -43.37 21.98
C VAL A 45 -6.26 -42.39 23.09
N MET A 46 -7.29 -42.01 23.85
CA MET A 46 -7.32 -41.29 25.13
C MET A 46 -6.53 -41.97 26.24
N THR A 47 -5.97 -41.19 27.16
CA THR A 47 -5.96 -41.49 28.61
C THR A 47 -5.52 -40.26 29.40
N THR A 48 -6.37 -39.79 30.31
CA THR A 48 -5.99 -38.95 31.45
C THR A 48 -5.41 -39.83 32.56
N PRO A 49 -4.41 -39.34 33.31
CA PRO A 49 -4.68 -39.13 34.73
C PRO A 49 -3.95 -37.95 35.40
N SER A 50 -4.70 -37.29 36.29
CA SER A 50 -4.42 -36.99 37.70
C SER A 50 -3.00 -36.63 38.20
N SER A 51 -2.95 -35.43 38.80
CA SER A 51 -2.29 -35.04 40.06
C SER A 51 -0.76 -35.11 40.20
N LYS A 52 -0.14 -33.93 40.37
CA LYS A 52 0.74 -33.64 41.52
C LYS A 52 1.00 -32.14 41.65
N VAL A 53 0.51 -31.60 42.77
CA VAL A 53 0.86 -30.28 43.32
C VAL A 53 2.29 -30.39 43.87
N ALA A 54 3.20 -29.51 43.42
CA ALA A 54 4.55 -29.40 43.95
C ALA A 54 4.86 -27.95 44.35
N SER A 55 5.51 -27.85 45.49
CA SER A 55 5.81 -26.70 46.34
C SER A 55 6.31 -25.43 45.65
N ALA A 56 5.78 -24.31 46.15
CA ALA A 56 6.28 -22.96 45.93
C ALA A 56 7.73 -22.82 46.42
N SER A 57 8.62 -22.46 45.51
CA SER A 57 9.95 -21.92 45.83
C SER A 57 9.90 -20.39 45.79
N ALA A 58 10.57 -19.77 46.75
CA ALA A 58 10.61 -18.32 46.93
C ALA A 58 11.09 -17.57 45.66
N PRO A 59 10.59 -16.34 45.40
CA PRO A 59 10.98 -15.58 44.23
C PRO A 59 12.43 -15.12 44.35
N ALA A 60 13.28 -15.64 43.47
CA ALA A 60 14.62 -15.12 43.24
C ALA A 60 14.52 -13.67 42.77
N ALA A 61 15.31 -12.79 43.38
CA ALA A 61 15.40 -11.38 43.04
C ALA A 61 15.62 -11.21 41.52
N ALA A 62 14.64 -10.61 40.85
CA ALA A 62 14.69 -10.32 39.43
C ALA A 62 15.89 -9.41 39.15
N SER A 63 16.91 -9.97 38.50
CA SER A 63 17.99 -9.19 37.91
C SER A 63 17.36 -8.20 36.93
N ALA A 64 17.59 -6.91 37.18
CA ALA A 64 17.15 -5.84 36.29
C ALA A 64 17.75 -6.10 34.90
N SER A 65 16.90 -6.55 33.99
CA SER A 65 17.24 -6.76 32.58
C SER A 65 17.70 -5.41 32.03
N ALA A 66 18.98 -5.32 31.66
CA ALA A 66 19.53 -4.15 31.01
C ALA A 66 18.63 -3.79 29.81
N ALA A 67 18.17 -2.54 29.76
CA ALA A 67 17.33 -2.06 28.67
C ALA A 67 18.12 -2.20 27.36
N SER A 68 17.64 -3.04 26.45
CA SER A 68 18.23 -3.20 25.12
C SER A 68 18.25 -1.85 24.42
N ALA A 69 19.36 -1.56 23.73
CA ALA A 69 19.46 -0.38 22.87
C ALA A 69 18.28 -0.36 21.88
N PRO A 70 17.76 0.83 21.53
CA PRO A 70 16.68 0.94 20.56
C PRO A 70 17.09 0.29 19.23
N PRO A 71 16.18 -0.40 18.54
CA PRO A 71 16.48 -1.02 17.26
C PRO A 71 16.95 0.04 16.26
N ALA A 72 17.92 -0.33 15.42
CA ALA A 72 18.41 0.53 14.35
C ALA A 72 17.24 0.93 13.42
N PRO A 73 17.28 2.14 12.83
CA PRO A 73 16.27 2.55 11.88
C PRO A 73 16.25 1.59 10.68
N PRO A 74 15.08 1.34 10.08
CA PRO A 74 14.96 0.48 8.90
C PRO A 74 15.80 1.04 7.75
N SER A 75 16.45 0.16 7.00
CA SER A 75 17.25 0.50 5.82
C SER A 75 17.15 -0.57 4.74
N VAL A 76 17.29 -0.16 3.47
CA VAL A 76 17.43 -1.10 2.35
C VAL A 76 18.86 -1.65 2.38
N THR A 77 18.99 -2.98 2.47
CA THR A 77 20.31 -3.63 2.50
C THR A 77 21.00 -3.55 1.13
N GLU A 78 22.33 -3.68 1.12
CA GLU A 78 23.09 -3.69 -0.14
C GLU A 78 22.66 -4.82 -1.08
N GLU A 79 22.43 -6.02 -0.53
CA GLU A 79 21.95 -7.18 -1.28
C GLU A 79 20.57 -6.90 -1.89
N ARG A 80 19.66 -6.31 -1.11
CA ARG A 80 18.32 -5.97 -1.59
C ARG A 80 18.38 -4.91 -2.69
N ALA A 81 19.18 -3.86 -2.49
CA ALA A 81 19.42 -2.81 -3.48
C ALA A 81 19.99 -3.39 -4.78
N LEU A 82 20.96 -4.32 -4.68
CA LEU A 82 21.53 -5.00 -5.83
C LEU A 82 20.46 -5.81 -6.58
N GLN A 83 19.62 -6.57 -5.89
CA GLN A 83 18.58 -7.39 -6.53
C GLN A 83 17.56 -6.56 -7.32
N ILE A 84 17.19 -5.35 -6.85
CA ILE A 84 16.22 -4.50 -7.55
C ILE A 84 16.86 -3.62 -8.63
N LEU A 85 18.10 -3.16 -8.41
CA LEU A 85 18.82 -2.33 -9.37
C LEU A 85 19.45 -3.16 -10.47
N PHE A 86 19.90 -4.38 -10.19
CA PHE A 86 20.54 -5.24 -11.18
C PHE A 86 20.21 -6.72 -10.92
N PRO A 87 18.99 -7.17 -11.25
CA PRO A 87 18.61 -8.58 -11.08
C PRO A 87 19.52 -9.56 -11.85
N GLY A 88 20.28 -9.07 -12.84
CA GLY A 88 21.28 -9.85 -13.60
C GLY A 88 22.71 -9.84 -13.04
N GLY A 89 22.96 -9.19 -11.90
CA GLY A 89 24.29 -9.14 -11.25
C GLY A 89 24.90 -7.74 -11.14
N ALA A 90 25.81 -7.57 -10.20
CA ALA A 90 26.37 -6.27 -9.86
C ALA A 90 27.24 -5.67 -10.97
N PRO A 91 27.18 -4.36 -11.22
CA PRO A 91 28.09 -3.70 -12.13
C PRO A 91 29.52 -3.77 -11.58
N ALA A 92 30.49 -4.19 -12.42
CA ALA A 92 31.89 -4.36 -12.03
C ALA A 92 32.50 -3.05 -11.49
N SER A 93 32.07 -1.90 -12.01
CA SER A 93 32.49 -0.56 -11.56
C SER A 93 32.19 -0.28 -10.09
N CYS A 94 31.26 -1.03 -9.47
CA CYS A 94 30.90 -0.87 -8.06
C CYS A 94 31.56 -1.91 -7.13
N ALA A 95 32.43 -2.80 -7.64
CA ALA A 95 33.04 -3.87 -6.85
C ALA A 95 33.91 -3.38 -5.67
N SER A 96 34.53 -2.20 -5.77
CA SER A 96 35.40 -1.63 -4.74
C SER A 96 34.83 -0.40 -4.01
N SER A 97 33.58 -0.01 -4.29
CA SER A 97 32.97 1.18 -3.67
C SER A 97 32.64 0.96 -2.20
N SER A 98 33.01 1.90 -1.32
CA SER A 98 32.58 1.93 0.08
C SER A 98 31.13 2.40 0.26
N THR A 99 30.50 2.94 -0.79
CA THR A 99 29.10 3.35 -0.82
C THR A 99 28.36 2.60 -1.92
N LYS A 100 28.23 1.28 -1.75
CA LYS A 100 27.74 0.34 -2.77
C LYS A 100 26.40 0.76 -3.37
N ILE A 101 25.41 1.08 -2.53
CA ILE A 101 24.06 1.44 -3.00
C ILE A 101 24.08 2.69 -3.87
N ARG A 102 24.78 3.76 -3.45
CA ARG A 102 24.94 4.98 -4.28
C ARG A 102 25.61 4.68 -5.61
N CYS A 103 26.62 3.81 -5.61
CA CYS A 103 27.28 3.38 -6.85
C CYS A 103 26.31 2.62 -7.76
N PHE A 104 25.53 1.68 -7.21
CA PHE A 104 24.53 0.93 -7.97
C PHE A 104 23.48 1.87 -8.60
N ILE A 105 22.96 2.83 -7.84
CA ILE A 105 22.02 3.84 -8.36
C ILE A 105 22.68 4.65 -9.49
N GLY A 106 23.90 5.14 -9.24
CA GLY A 106 24.65 5.93 -10.21
C GLY A 106 24.91 5.19 -11.53
N ALA A 107 25.21 3.89 -11.47
CA ALA A 107 25.39 3.04 -12.64
C ALA A 107 24.05 2.74 -13.34
N ARG A 108 22.96 2.51 -12.60
CA ARG A 108 21.65 2.18 -13.18
C ARG A 108 21.09 3.33 -14.02
N TYR A 109 21.34 4.57 -13.60
CA TYR A 109 20.86 5.79 -14.25
C TYR A 109 21.96 6.55 -15.00
N GLU A 110 23.09 5.93 -15.35
CA GLU A 110 24.24 6.61 -15.94
C GLU A 110 23.91 7.38 -17.23
N ALA A 111 23.05 6.81 -18.09
CA ALA A 111 22.60 7.45 -19.32
C ALA A 111 21.52 8.54 -19.12
N HIS A 112 21.08 8.76 -17.89
CA HIS A 112 19.92 9.60 -17.53
C HIS A 112 20.29 10.52 -16.34
N PRO A 113 21.13 11.55 -16.55
CA PRO A 113 21.71 12.33 -15.45
C PRO A 113 20.67 13.01 -14.56
N LYS A 114 19.56 13.49 -15.14
CA LYS A 114 18.48 14.13 -14.36
C LYS A 114 17.78 13.12 -13.44
N GLU A 115 17.44 11.95 -13.96
CA GLU A 115 16.80 10.89 -13.19
C GLU A 115 17.75 10.23 -12.21
N LYS A 116 19.05 10.18 -12.52
CA LYS A 116 20.10 9.79 -11.57
C LYS A 116 20.09 10.70 -10.33
N ASP A 117 20.03 12.01 -10.51
CA ASP A 117 19.98 12.95 -9.40
C ASP A 117 18.71 12.76 -8.56
N LEU A 118 17.56 12.52 -9.20
CA LEU A 118 16.31 12.22 -8.49
C LEU A 118 16.37 10.89 -7.73
N ALA A 119 16.95 9.84 -8.30
CA ALA A 119 17.09 8.54 -7.65
C ALA A 119 18.08 8.60 -6.47
N LEU A 120 19.16 9.35 -6.61
CA LEU A 120 20.11 9.61 -5.52
C LEU A 120 19.45 10.43 -4.41
N ALA A 121 18.69 11.48 -4.75
CA ALA A 121 17.94 12.26 -3.76
C ALA A 121 16.92 11.41 -3.01
N LEU A 122 16.24 10.50 -3.70
CA LEU A 122 15.31 9.55 -3.08
C LEU A 122 16.01 8.65 -2.04
N PHE A 123 17.21 8.15 -2.37
CA PHE A 123 18.01 7.36 -1.43
C PHE A 123 18.57 8.20 -0.27
N ASP A 124 19.16 9.35 -0.56
CA ASP A 124 19.83 10.17 0.45
C ASP A 124 18.85 10.81 1.44
N GLU A 125 17.66 11.18 0.99
CA GLU A 125 16.68 11.89 1.82
C GLU A 125 15.69 10.96 2.53
N ILE A 126 15.35 9.82 1.91
CA ILE A 126 14.26 8.94 2.35
C ILE A 126 14.76 7.52 2.65
N GLY A 127 15.96 7.14 2.19
CA GLY A 127 16.49 5.78 2.26
C GLY A 127 15.92 4.84 1.19
N ASP A 128 15.12 5.36 0.27
CA ASP A 128 14.40 4.60 -0.75
C ASP A 128 15.29 4.30 -1.96
N VAL A 129 15.15 3.12 -2.57
CA VAL A 129 15.93 2.72 -3.75
C VAL A 129 15.03 2.48 -4.95
N ALA A 130 15.30 3.16 -6.06
CA ALA A 130 14.54 3.09 -7.31
C ALA A 130 15.12 2.07 -8.30
N GLY A 131 14.56 0.86 -8.33
CA GLY A 131 14.93 -0.21 -9.25
C GLY A 131 13.80 -0.58 -10.23
N THR A 132 13.89 -1.76 -10.85
CA THR A 132 12.86 -2.28 -11.74
C THR A 132 12.29 -3.59 -11.22
N GLU A 133 11.03 -3.85 -11.55
CA GLU A 133 10.48 -5.19 -11.39
C GLU A 133 11.15 -6.18 -12.36
N ARG A 134 11.08 -7.48 -12.06
CA ARG A 134 11.43 -8.55 -13.01
C ARG A 134 10.28 -8.81 -13.97
N GLU A 135 10.61 -9.31 -15.15
CA GLU A 135 9.57 -9.82 -16.03
C GLU A 135 8.91 -11.06 -15.41
N HIS A 136 7.57 -11.05 -15.34
CA HIS A 136 6.77 -12.15 -14.82
C HIS A 136 5.30 -12.02 -15.22
N GLN A 137 4.53 -13.08 -14.99
CA GLN A 137 3.07 -13.06 -15.07
C GLN A 137 2.50 -12.93 -13.66
N MET A 138 1.43 -12.13 -13.53
CA MET A 138 0.68 -12.02 -12.29
C MET A 138 -0.82 -12.27 -12.52
N GLU A 139 -1.48 -12.87 -11.53
CA GLU A 139 -2.94 -13.00 -11.52
C GLU A 139 -3.57 -11.67 -11.13
N GLY A 140 -4.24 -11.02 -12.09
CA GLY A 140 -4.93 -9.75 -11.89
C GLY A 140 -6.39 -9.88 -11.43
N GLY A 141 -6.77 -11.02 -10.82
CA GLY A 141 -8.14 -11.34 -10.46
C GLY A 141 -9.07 -11.36 -11.68
N PHE A 142 -10.15 -10.57 -11.66
CA PHE A 142 -11.09 -10.44 -12.78
C PHE A 142 -10.44 -9.96 -14.09
N ARG A 143 -9.23 -9.41 -14.03
CA ARG A 143 -8.47 -8.95 -15.20
C ARG A 143 -7.75 -10.10 -15.91
N GLY A 144 -7.69 -11.29 -15.31
CA GLY A 144 -6.93 -12.45 -15.76
C GLY A 144 -5.42 -12.24 -15.59
N VAL A 145 -4.64 -13.07 -16.30
CA VAL A 145 -3.18 -12.99 -16.29
C VAL A 145 -2.70 -11.69 -16.93
N ILE A 146 -1.80 -11.00 -16.24
CA ILE A 146 -1.17 -9.75 -16.67
C ILE A 146 0.34 -10.01 -16.81
N GLN A 147 0.88 -9.74 -18.00
CA GLN A 147 2.32 -9.73 -18.21
C GLN A 147 2.91 -8.41 -17.69
N ILE A 148 3.86 -8.52 -16.76
CA ILE A 148 4.62 -7.42 -16.18
C ILE A 148 6.03 -7.44 -16.78
N VAL A 149 6.53 -6.27 -17.17
CA VAL A 149 7.90 -6.11 -17.68
C VAL A 149 8.63 -4.99 -16.93
N PRO A 150 9.97 -5.08 -16.77
CA PRO A 150 10.78 -3.98 -16.24
C PRO A 150 10.63 -2.73 -17.10
N GLU A 151 10.47 -1.57 -16.47
CA GLU A 151 10.44 -0.28 -17.16
C GLU A 151 10.99 0.78 -16.22
N LEU A 152 12.07 1.46 -16.61
CA LEU A 152 12.64 2.54 -15.80
C LEU A 152 11.80 3.82 -15.93
N PRO A 153 11.70 4.64 -14.88
CA PRO A 153 11.00 5.92 -14.92
C PRO A 153 11.89 7.02 -15.51
N VAL A 154 12.35 6.84 -16.76
CA VAL A 154 13.27 7.75 -17.47
C VAL A 154 12.69 8.21 -18.80
N GLY A 155 13.25 9.26 -19.39
CA GLY A 155 12.85 9.74 -20.71
C GLY A 155 11.35 10.08 -20.76
N PRO A 156 10.51 9.43 -21.60
CA PRO A 156 9.07 9.69 -21.62
C PRO A 156 8.35 9.48 -20.28
N HIS A 157 8.97 8.71 -19.37
CA HIS A 157 8.45 8.38 -18.04
C HIS A 157 9.14 9.16 -16.91
N GLU A 158 10.02 10.12 -17.20
CA GLU A 158 10.82 10.86 -16.19
C GLU A 158 9.99 11.49 -15.07
N ARG A 159 8.75 11.90 -15.40
CA ARG A 159 7.85 12.56 -14.44
C ARG A 159 7.49 11.65 -13.26
N HIS A 160 7.49 10.34 -13.44
CA HIS A 160 7.07 9.40 -12.40
C HIS A 160 8.07 9.38 -11.25
N LEU A 161 9.37 9.38 -11.51
CA LEU A 161 10.38 9.43 -10.45
C LEU A 161 10.31 10.76 -9.67
N ARG A 162 10.06 11.87 -10.38
CA ARG A 162 9.85 13.18 -9.76
C ARG A 162 8.60 13.20 -8.86
N TRP A 163 7.51 12.60 -9.31
CA TRP A 163 6.26 12.50 -8.53
C TRP A 163 6.42 11.59 -7.32
N VAL A 164 7.12 10.46 -7.45
CA VAL A 164 7.44 9.56 -6.33
C VAL A 164 8.27 10.28 -5.27
N LEU A 165 9.35 10.97 -5.68
CA LEU A 165 10.19 11.74 -4.76
C LEU A 165 9.39 12.86 -4.08
N GLY A 166 8.57 13.60 -4.82
CA GLY A 166 7.69 14.64 -4.27
C GLY A 166 6.71 14.08 -3.24
N ALA A 167 6.04 12.97 -3.57
CA ALA A 167 5.14 12.29 -2.66
C ALA A 167 5.84 11.85 -1.37
N GLN A 168 7.02 11.23 -1.46
CA GLN A 168 7.77 10.79 -0.28
C GLN A 168 8.22 11.93 0.63
N ARG A 169 8.63 13.07 0.05
CA ARG A 169 8.94 14.28 0.82
C ARG A 169 7.71 14.83 1.55
N ASP A 170 6.55 14.82 0.91
CA ASP A 170 5.29 15.25 1.50
C ASP A 170 4.87 14.31 2.65
N ILE A 171 5.01 12.99 2.45
CA ILE A 171 4.70 11.98 3.47
C ILE A 171 5.65 12.11 4.66
N ARG A 172 6.96 12.25 4.44
CA ARG A 172 7.94 12.50 5.51
C ARG A 172 7.58 13.75 6.32
N SER A 173 7.22 14.83 5.63
CA SER A 173 6.85 16.09 6.29
C SER A 173 5.58 15.94 7.13
N PHE A 174 4.59 15.21 6.62
CA PHE A 174 3.38 14.85 7.35
C PHE A 174 3.69 14.00 8.58
N VAL A 175 4.45 12.90 8.45
CA VAL A 175 4.80 12.01 9.57
C VAL A 175 5.55 12.79 10.65
N LYS A 176 6.53 13.62 10.28
CA LYS A 176 7.24 14.51 11.22
C LYS A 176 6.29 15.47 11.95
N ALA A 177 5.28 16.00 11.26
CA ALA A 177 4.27 16.86 11.87
C ALA A 177 3.36 16.11 12.85
N MET A 178 3.05 14.84 12.57
CA MET A 178 2.34 13.96 13.52
C MET A 178 3.20 13.66 14.74
N GLU A 179 4.47 13.27 14.55
CA GLU A 179 5.42 12.99 15.64
C GLU A 179 5.56 14.17 16.60
N ALA A 180 5.63 15.40 16.07
CA ALA A 180 5.74 16.62 16.87
C ALA A 180 4.51 16.89 17.75
N LYS A 181 3.36 16.25 17.49
CA LYS A 181 2.10 16.43 18.21
C LYS A 181 1.66 15.17 18.96
N ALA A 182 2.32 14.04 18.73
CA ALA A 182 1.94 12.76 19.29
C ALA A 182 2.30 12.64 20.76
N THR A 183 1.47 11.92 21.52
CA THR A 183 1.72 11.60 22.93
C THR A 183 2.35 10.22 23.10
N THR A 184 2.28 9.40 22.05
CA THR A 184 2.91 8.09 21.97
C THR A 184 3.69 7.99 20.65
N PRO A 185 4.65 7.06 20.51
CA PRO A 185 5.43 6.94 19.29
C PRO A 185 4.54 6.74 18.05
N VAL A 186 4.76 7.54 17.01
CA VAL A 186 4.20 7.30 15.68
C VAL A 186 4.85 6.05 15.11
N ARG A 187 4.04 5.09 14.66
CA ARG A 187 4.50 3.77 14.18
C ARG A 187 4.43 3.62 12.68
N TYR A 188 3.89 4.61 11.97
CA TYR A 188 3.81 4.60 10.53
C TYR A 188 5.20 4.75 9.88
N ARG A 189 5.74 3.66 9.33
CA ARG A 189 6.96 3.68 8.53
C ARG A 189 6.63 4.07 7.09
N HIS A 190 7.37 5.05 6.56
CA HIS A 190 7.15 5.56 5.21
C HIS A 190 8.38 5.51 4.28
N GLY A 191 9.56 5.26 4.83
CA GLY A 191 10.83 5.27 4.09
C GLY A 191 11.59 3.95 4.16
N ALA A 192 12.78 3.95 3.57
CA ALA A 192 13.59 2.77 3.29
C ALA A 192 12.80 1.72 2.49
N LEU A 193 12.13 2.16 1.42
CA LEU A 193 11.36 1.32 0.49
C LEU A 193 12.20 0.89 -0.71
N ALA A 194 11.91 -0.30 -1.21
CA ALA A 194 12.41 -0.80 -2.49
C ALA A 194 11.35 -0.58 -3.59
N TRP A 195 11.59 0.37 -4.48
CA TRP A 195 10.68 0.65 -5.60
C TRP A 195 10.98 -0.25 -6.79
N ARG A 196 9.93 -0.87 -7.32
CA ARG A 196 9.99 -1.73 -8.50
C ARG A 196 9.19 -1.10 -9.63
N PHE A 197 9.86 -0.27 -10.43
CA PHE A 197 9.23 0.34 -11.59
C PHE A 197 8.99 -0.71 -12.68
N LEU A 198 7.80 -0.66 -13.27
CA LEU A 198 7.32 -1.67 -14.19
C LEU A 198 6.34 -1.08 -15.21
N ARG A 199 5.99 -1.91 -16.19
CA ARG A 199 4.87 -1.69 -17.09
C ARG A 199 4.09 -2.98 -17.31
N SER A 200 2.76 -2.87 -17.38
CA SER A 200 1.90 -3.97 -17.83
C SER A 200 1.82 -4.00 -19.36
N VAL A 201 1.91 -5.17 -19.96
CA VAL A 201 1.79 -5.33 -21.43
C VAL A 201 0.32 -5.29 -21.83
N GLY A 202 -0.03 -4.39 -22.76
CA GLY A 202 -1.39 -4.22 -23.29
C GLY A 202 -2.42 -3.72 -22.26
N ARG A 203 -1.97 -3.29 -21.07
CA ARG A 203 -2.84 -2.90 -19.95
C ARG A 203 -2.22 -1.73 -19.16
N THR A 204 -3.03 -1.08 -18.33
CA THR A 204 -2.63 0.02 -17.43
C THR A 204 -2.77 -0.34 -15.96
N THR A 205 -2.91 -1.63 -15.66
CA THR A 205 -3.13 -2.15 -14.30
C THR A 205 -2.23 -3.33 -13.98
N PRO A 206 -1.93 -3.57 -12.69
CA PRO A 206 -2.24 -2.69 -11.56
C PRO A 206 -1.52 -1.34 -11.68
N SER A 207 -2.05 -0.31 -11.00
CA SER A 207 -1.37 0.99 -10.96
C SER A 207 -0.15 0.91 -10.07
N ALA A 208 -0.31 0.29 -8.91
CA ALA A 208 0.74 -0.09 -8.00
C ALA A 208 0.33 -1.35 -7.22
N TYR A 209 1.26 -1.92 -6.47
CA TYR A 209 1.02 -2.95 -5.47
C TYR A 209 2.15 -2.89 -4.44
N ALA A 210 1.93 -3.45 -3.25
CA ALA A 210 2.96 -3.46 -2.21
C ALA A 210 3.05 -4.80 -1.44
N GLY A 211 4.26 -5.12 -1.00
CA GLY A 211 4.55 -6.26 -0.14
C GLY A 211 6.03 -6.32 0.22
N GLY A 212 6.38 -6.86 1.39
CA GLY A 212 7.79 -7.06 1.77
C GLY A 212 8.64 -5.77 1.79
N TRP A 213 8.04 -4.64 2.18
CA TRP A 213 8.63 -3.30 2.11
C TRP A 213 9.05 -2.86 0.70
N GLU A 214 8.38 -3.40 -0.32
CA GLU A 214 8.52 -3.05 -1.72
C GLU A 214 7.23 -2.44 -2.26
N VAL A 215 7.37 -1.51 -3.21
CA VAL A 215 6.25 -0.95 -3.95
C VAL A 215 6.49 -1.16 -5.44
N GLY A 216 5.65 -2.00 -6.06
CA GLY A 216 5.52 -2.11 -7.50
C GLY A 216 4.84 -0.85 -8.05
N TYR A 217 5.49 -0.14 -8.97
CA TYR A 217 4.96 1.11 -9.52
C TYR A 217 4.87 1.05 -11.04
N ASN A 218 3.66 1.08 -11.58
CA ASN A 218 3.43 1.05 -13.01
C ASN A 218 3.58 2.45 -13.62
N VAL A 219 4.58 2.67 -14.47
CA VAL A 219 4.79 3.97 -15.15
C VAL A 219 3.72 4.27 -16.21
N LYS A 220 2.84 3.30 -16.49
CA LYS A 220 1.61 3.47 -17.29
C LYS A 220 0.35 3.13 -16.48
N GLY A 221 0.42 3.19 -15.16
CA GLY A 221 -0.69 2.97 -14.25
C GLY A 221 -1.84 3.96 -14.49
N SER A 222 -3.08 3.48 -14.59
CA SER A 222 -4.25 4.32 -14.89
C SER A 222 -4.56 5.39 -13.83
N LEU A 223 -4.12 5.18 -12.58
CA LEU A 223 -4.29 6.15 -11.49
C LEU A 223 -3.21 7.24 -11.48
N HIS A 224 -2.10 7.07 -12.20
CA HIS A 224 -0.95 7.98 -12.15
C HIS A 224 -1.10 9.18 -13.11
N GLY A 225 -2.23 9.88 -13.02
CA GLY A 225 -2.56 11.02 -13.88
C GLY A 225 -1.97 12.36 -13.43
N SER A 226 -1.61 12.49 -12.15
CA SER A 226 -1.07 13.72 -11.56
C SER A 226 -0.15 13.41 -10.37
N ALA A 227 0.59 14.42 -9.90
CA ALA A 227 1.41 14.30 -8.70
C ALA A 227 0.57 13.97 -7.45
N ASP A 228 -0.62 14.57 -7.32
CA ASP A 228 -1.52 14.32 -6.19
C ASP A 228 -2.06 12.89 -6.22
N ALA A 229 -2.49 12.41 -7.39
CA ALA A 229 -2.97 11.03 -7.53
C ALA A 229 -1.87 9.99 -7.25
N VAL A 230 -0.62 10.28 -7.64
CA VAL A 230 0.54 9.46 -7.28
C VAL A 230 0.78 9.49 -5.78
N ARG A 231 0.68 10.64 -5.12
CA ARG A 231 0.86 10.74 -3.66
C ARG A 231 -0.18 9.92 -2.90
N GLU A 232 -1.44 10.01 -3.30
CA GLU A 232 -2.53 9.21 -2.72
C GLU A 232 -2.30 7.71 -2.93
N THR A 233 -1.95 7.30 -4.16
CA THR A 233 -1.62 5.91 -4.46
C THR A 233 -0.45 5.43 -3.60
N ILE A 234 0.62 6.20 -3.47
CA ILE A 234 1.79 5.81 -2.66
C ILE A 234 1.41 5.68 -1.18
N PHE A 235 0.61 6.60 -0.63
CA PHE A 235 0.20 6.51 0.77
C PHE A 235 -0.65 5.26 1.02
N HIS A 236 -1.56 4.94 0.10
CA HIS A 236 -2.37 3.72 0.11
C HIS A 236 -1.49 2.46 0.11
N GLU A 237 -0.56 2.35 -0.84
CA GLU A 237 0.31 1.17 -0.97
C GLU A 237 1.27 1.01 0.21
N VAL A 238 1.82 2.11 0.72
CA VAL A 238 2.69 2.08 1.91
C VAL A 238 1.90 1.72 3.16
N PHE A 239 0.61 2.06 3.23
CA PHE A 239 -0.23 1.59 4.33
C PHE A 239 -0.35 0.07 4.34
N HIS A 240 -0.49 -0.60 3.18
CA HIS A 240 -0.51 -2.07 3.15
C HIS A 240 0.76 -2.70 3.75
N LEU A 241 1.92 -2.06 3.58
CA LEU A 241 3.17 -2.52 4.20
C LEU A 241 3.11 -2.41 5.73
N ASN A 242 2.61 -1.29 6.24
CA ASN A 242 2.42 -1.06 7.67
C ASN A 242 1.36 -2.01 8.25
N ASP A 243 0.28 -2.24 7.53
CA ASP A 243 -0.80 -3.15 7.92
C ASP A 243 -0.27 -4.57 8.13
N GLN A 244 0.53 -5.07 7.18
CA GLN A 244 1.18 -6.38 7.23
C GLN A 244 2.17 -6.48 8.41
N GLU A 245 3.05 -5.49 8.56
CA GLU A 245 4.02 -5.42 9.68
C GLU A 245 3.30 -5.41 11.04
N HIS A 246 2.14 -4.76 11.11
CA HIS A 246 1.27 -4.75 12.29
C HIS A 246 0.31 -5.95 12.32
N ALA A 247 0.78 -7.11 11.84
CA ALA A 247 0.12 -8.41 11.85
C ALA A 247 -1.22 -8.48 11.10
N ASN A 248 -1.42 -7.70 10.05
CA ASN A 248 -2.69 -7.46 9.35
C ASN A 248 -3.70 -6.70 10.24
N TRP A 249 -3.29 -5.53 10.71
CA TRP A 249 -4.05 -4.70 11.67
C TRP A 249 -5.49 -4.46 11.23
N SER A 250 -5.71 -4.13 9.97
CA SER A 250 -7.01 -3.74 9.42
C SER A 250 -8.03 -4.85 9.59
N ARG A 251 -7.65 -6.10 9.31
CA ARG A 251 -8.54 -7.24 9.57
C ARG A 251 -8.85 -7.42 11.05
N ARG A 252 -7.85 -7.28 11.94
CA ARG A 252 -8.06 -7.47 13.39
C ARG A 252 -8.88 -6.34 14.03
N ALA A 253 -8.59 -5.10 13.67
CA ALA A 253 -9.17 -3.90 14.28
C ALA A 253 -10.49 -3.48 13.63
N LEU A 254 -10.60 -3.61 12.31
CA LEU A 254 -11.74 -3.10 11.54
C LEU A 254 -12.64 -4.22 10.98
N GLY A 255 -12.16 -5.47 10.91
CA GLY A 255 -12.85 -6.56 10.21
C GLY A 255 -14.29 -6.78 10.64
N LYS A 256 -14.58 -6.83 11.95
CA LYS A 256 -15.96 -7.02 12.44
C LYS A 256 -16.92 -5.91 12.00
N MET A 257 -16.43 -4.69 11.89
CA MET A 257 -17.22 -3.54 11.45
C MET A 257 -17.41 -3.58 9.93
N VAL A 258 -16.34 -3.82 9.17
CA VAL A 258 -16.40 -3.96 7.71
C VAL A 258 -17.30 -5.11 7.30
N ASP A 259 -17.20 -6.27 7.95
CA ASP A 259 -18.06 -7.43 7.69
C ASP A 259 -19.55 -7.08 7.87
N LYS A 260 -19.91 -6.36 8.94
CA LYS A 260 -21.29 -5.91 9.17
C LYS A 260 -21.77 -4.90 8.13
N LEU A 261 -20.91 -4.00 7.67
CA LEU A 261 -21.25 -3.06 6.60
C LEU A 261 -21.49 -3.80 5.29
N MET A 262 -20.65 -4.79 4.97
CA MET A 262 -20.79 -5.63 3.80
C MET A 262 -22.03 -6.53 3.86
N GLU A 263 -22.37 -7.08 5.03
CA GLU A 263 -23.62 -7.82 5.26
C GLU A 263 -24.84 -6.92 5.07
N LYS A 264 -24.82 -5.71 5.63
CA LYS A 264 -25.91 -4.72 5.56
C LYS A 264 -26.12 -4.19 4.14
N CYS A 265 -25.04 -3.82 3.46
CA CYS A 265 -25.11 -3.06 2.22
C CYS A 265 -24.86 -3.90 0.96
N GLY A 266 -24.20 -5.05 1.06
CA GLY A 266 -23.62 -5.75 -0.09
C GLY A 266 -22.72 -4.81 -0.89
N THR A 267 -22.91 -4.77 -2.21
CA THR A 267 -22.19 -3.86 -3.13
C THR A 267 -22.98 -2.59 -3.47
N LYS A 268 -24.06 -2.27 -2.73
CA LYS A 268 -24.94 -1.13 -3.06
C LYS A 268 -24.25 0.19 -2.74
N VAL A 269 -23.81 0.90 -3.77
CA VAL A 269 -23.13 2.21 -3.70
C VAL A 269 -23.86 3.20 -2.79
N ALA A 270 -25.18 3.35 -2.92
CA ALA A 270 -25.95 4.29 -2.12
C ALA A 270 -25.90 3.97 -0.60
N CYS A 271 -25.82 2.69 -0.23
CA CYS A 271 -25.72 2.25 1.17
C CYS A 271 -24.29 2.43 1.71
N LEU A 272 -23.27 2.15 0.89
CA LEU A 272 -21.86 2.22 1.29
C LEU A 272 -21.29 3.65 1.29
N LYS A 273 -21.87 4.58 0.51
CA LYS A 273 -21.41 5.97 0.39
C LYS A 273 -21.06 6.68 1.71
N PRO A 274 -21.89 6.63 2.78
CA PRO A 274 -21.55 7.32 4.03
C PRO A 274 -20.39 6.66 4.80
N TYR A 275 -20.03 5.42 4.47
CA TYR A 275 -18.98 4.64 5.14
C TYR A 275 -17.66 4.60 4.36
N ALA A 276 -17.68 4.95 3.08
CA ALA A 276 -16.51 4.90 2.20
C ALA A 276 -15.51 6.01 2.55
N PRO A 277 -14.24 5.69 2.92
CA PRO A 277 -13.25 6.72 3.22
C PRO A 277 -12.85 7.54 2.00
N GLY A 278 -12.75 6.88 0.85
CA GLY A 278 -12.41 7.46 -0.44
C GLY A 278 -13.56 7.38 -1.46
N LYS A 279 -13.41 8.15 -2.54
CA LYS A 279 -14.36 8.15 -3.67
C LYS A 279 -13.94 7.18 -4.79
N THR A 280 -12.82 6.49 -4.65
CA THR A 280 -12.33 5.55 -5.65
C THR A 280 -13.34 4.42 -5.83
N MET A 281 -13.78 4.20 -7.06
CA MET A 281 -14.73 3.15 -7.40
C MET A 281 -14.17 2.24 -8.49
N VAL A 282 -14.47 0.96 -8.41
CA VAL A 282 -14.19 0.01 -9.49
C VAL A 282 -15.20 0.23 -10.61
N ARG A 283 -14.72 0.26 -11.86
CA ARG A 283 -15.58 0.48 -13.02
C ARG A 283 -16.69 -0.58 -13.07
N GLY A 284 -17.95 -0.13 -13.00
CA GLY A 284 -19.12 -1.01 -12.99
C GLY A 284 -19.37 -1.75 -11.67
N GLY A 285 -18.57 -1.47 -10.63
CA GLY A 285 -18.66 -2.08 -9.31
C GLY A 285 -19.03 -1.08 -8.21
N THR A 286 -18.42 -1.27 -7.04
CA THR A 286 -18.63 -0.42 -5.86
C THR A 286 -17.37 0.38 -5.52
N TYR A 287 -17.38 1.05 -4.37
CA TYR A 287 -16.19 1.67 -3.79
C TYR A 287 -15.05 0.66 -3.64
N TYR A 288 -13.84 1.11 -3.95
CA TYR A 288 -12.64 0.26 -3.96
C TYR A 288 -12.43 -0.48 -2.63
N ALA A 289 -12.62 0.23 -1.50
CA ALA A 289 -12.60 -0.31 -0.13
C ALA A 289 -13.55 -1.50 0.13
N PHE A 290 -14.59 -1.68 -0.68
CA PHE A 290 -15.65 -2.66 -0.47
C PHE A 290 -15.83 -3.60 -1.66
N GLN A 291 -14.91 -3.59 -2.64
CA GLN A 291 -15.01 -4.48 -3.79
C GLN A 291 -14.65 -5.92 -3.37
N PRO A 292 -15.58 -6.90 -3.49
CA PRO A 292 -15.36 -8.26 -2.99
C PRO A 292 -14.16 -8.99 -3.61
N ASP A 293 -13.81 -8.65 -4.85
CA ASP A 293 -12.75 -9.35 -5.61
C ASP A 293 -11.38 -8.67 -5.52
N ASN A 294 -11.23 -7.65 -4.67
CA ASN A 294 -9.95 -6.98 -4.43
C ASN A 294 -9.17 -7.57 -3.24
N GLY A 295 -9.64 -8.69 -2.68
CA GLY A 295 -9.05 -9.33 -1.50
C GLY A 295 -9.89 -9.15 -0.24
N ASP A 296 -9.28 -9.19 0.94
CA ASP A 296 -9.99 -8.93 2.19
C ASP A 296 -10.39 -7.44 2.24
N ALA A 297 -11.69 -7.18 2.20
CA ALA A 297 -12.25 -5.82 2.21
C ALA A 297 -11.74 -4.97 3.38
N SER A 298 -11.38 -5.59 4.51
CA SER A 298 -10.81 -4.86 5.65
C SER A 298 -9.47 -4.23 5.31
N HIS A 299 -8.63 -4.89 4.53
CA HIS A 299 -7.31 -4.40 4.11
C HIS A 299 -7.44 -3.18 3.20
N GLU A 300 -8.29 -3.28 2.18
CA GLU A 300 -8.57 -2.18 1.25
C GLU A 300 -9.25 -1.00 1.97
N TYR A 301 -10.19 -1.29 2.87
CA TYR A 301 -10.81 -0.27 3.71
C TYR A 301 -9.79 0.45 4.59
N GLY A 302 -8.85 -0.27 5.20
CA GLY A 302 -7.77 0.30 6.00
C GLY A 302 -6.87 1.24 5.20
N ALA A 303 -6.47 0.83 3.99
CA ALA A 303 -5.63 1.65 3.10
C ALA A 303 -6.34 2.91 2.59
N GLU A 304 -7.62 2.80 2.22
CA GLU A 304 -8.45 3.96 1.87
C GLU A 304 -8.68 4.87 3.08
N LEU A 305 -8.88 4.32 4.27
CA LEU A 305 -9.01 5.07 5.52
C LEU A 305 -7.72 5.83 5.87
N ALA A 306 -6.56 5.19 5.73
CA ALA A 306 -5.28 5.83 5.97
C ALA A 306 -5.02 6.98 4.97
N THR A 307 -5.35 6.77 3.71
CA THR A 307 -5.28 7.81 2.67
C THR A 307 -6.21 8.98 3.01
N ARG A 308 -7.45 8.69 3.40
CA ARG A 308 -8.40 9.72 3.84
C ARG A 308 -7.88 10.49 5.07
N TYR A 309 -7.32 9.80 6.05
CA TYR A 309 -6.70 10.39 7.22
C TYR A 309 -5.56 11.34 6.83
N PHE A 310 -4.61 10.87 6.02
CA PHE A 310 -3.51 11.68 5.50
C PHE A 310 -3.98 12.97 4.84
N LEU A 311 -4.99 12.89 3.98
CA LEU A 311 -5.49 14.04 3.23
C LEU A 311 -6.16 15.08 4.13
N GLU A 312 -7.01 14.66 5.08
CA GLU A 312 -7.66 15.62 5.99
C GLU A 312 -6.67 16.25 6.98
N GLN A 313 -5.77 15.46 7.56
CA GLN A 313 -4.75 15.99 8.48
C GLN A 313 -3.84 16.99 7.77
N ARG A 314 -3.44 16.69 6.52
CA ARG A 314 -2.66 17.62 5.70
C ARG A 314 -3.41 18.91 5.40
N ALA A 315 -4.70 18.84 5.07
CA ALA A 315 -5.49 20.05 4.87
C ALA A 315 -5.44 20.96 6.11
N VAL A 316 -5.58 20.39 7.31
CA VAL A 316 -5.45 21.15 8.57
C VAL A 316 -4.06 21.74 8.75
N LEU A 317 -3.00 20.96 8.50
CA LEU A 317 -1.62 21.44 8.59
C LEU A 317 -1.32 22.59 7.62
N GLU A 318 -2.00 22.62 6.46
CA GLU A 318 -1.93 23.69 5.47
C GLU A 318 -2.87 24.87 5.77
N GLY A 319 -3.61 24.85 6.89
CA GLY A 319 -4.57 25.89 7.26
C GLY A 319 -5.82 25.91 6.38
N LYS A 320 -6.19 24.77 5.78
CA LYS A 320 -7.32 24.61 4.86
C LYS A 320 -8.36 23.63 5.40
N ALA A 321 -9.58 23.74 4.90
CA ALA A 321 -10.59 22.70 5.07
C ALA A 321 -10.41 21.62 3.98
N TYR A 322 -10.59 20.35 4.36
CA TYR A 322 -10.69 19.27 3.37
C TYR A 322 -12.06 19.34 2.67
N PRO A 323 -12.12 19.35 1.32
CA PRO A 323 -13.33 19.67 0.57
C PRO A 323 -14.47 18.66 0.72
N GLU A 324 -14.18 17.44 1.19
CA GLU A 324 -15.18 16.38 1.31
C GLU A 324 -15.79 16.26 2.72
N GLY A 325 -15.57 17.26 3.57
CA GLY A 325 -15.97 17.22 4.97
C GLY A 325 -15.09 16.29 5.80
N ARG A 326 -15.45 16.16 7.07
CA ARG A 326 -14.70 15.40 8.08
C ARG A 326 -15.23 13.97 8.12
N PHE A 327 -14.44 13.00 7.69
CA PHE A 327 -14.88 11.60 7.59
C PHE A 327 -15.38 11.05 8.93
N LYS A 328 -14.67 11.34 10.01
CA LYS A 328 -15.01 10.92 11.38
C LYS A 328 -16.34 11.47 11.90
N CYS A 329 -16.94 12.45 11.21
CA CYS A 329 -18.23 13.05 11.55
C CYS A 329 -19.40 12.46 10.77
N GLY A 330 -19.16 11.38 10.02
CA GLY A 330 -20.22 10.54 9.46
C GLY A 330 -20.83 9.60 10.51
N PRO A 331 -21.30 8.41 10.08
CA PRO A 331 -21.77 7.37 10.99
C PRO A 331 -20.74 6.98 12.07
N GLU A 332 -21.22 6.38 13.15
CA GLU A 332 -20.41 5.95 14.30
C GLU A 332 -19.24 5.03 13.89
N GLU A 333 -19.45 4.18 12.87
CA GLU A 333 -18.41 3.34 12.27
C GLU A 333 -17.19 4.16 11.80
N ASN A 334 -17.41 5.32 11.17
CA ASN A 334 -16.33 6.16 10.68
C ASN A 334 -15.49 6.71 11.84
N ARG A 335 -16.16 7.15 12.92
CA ARG A 335 -15.50 7.68 14.13
C ARG A 335 -14.66 6.61 14.81
N MET A 336 -15.20 5.39 14.94
CA MET A 336 -14.48 4.24 15.51
C MET A 336 -13.26 3.86 14.65
N ALA A 337 -13.44 3.75 13.34
CA ALA A 337 -12.36 3.42 12.40
C ALA A 337 -11.23 4.46 12.45
N TRP A 338 -11.62 5.75 12.38
CA TRP A 338 -10.69 6.87 12.44
C TRP A 338 -9.84 6.86 13.71
N LYS A 339 -10.50 6.69 14.87
CA LYS A 339 -9.80 6.62 16.15
C LYS A 339 -8.84 5.42 16.19
N ALA A 340 -9.28 4.25 15.75
CA ALA A 340 -8.45 3.05 15.75
C ALA A 340 -7.17 3.26 14.90
N LEU A 341 -7.29 3.87 13.72
CA LEU A 341 -6.14 4.19 12.86
C LEU A 341 -5.19 5.19 13.53
N ALA A 342 -5.73 6.29 14.07
CA ALA A 342 -4.96 7.33 14.72
C ALA A 342 -4.17 6.79 15.92
N ASP A 343 -4.81 5.98 16.75
CA ASP A 343 -4.19 5.36 17.93
C ASP A 343 -3.07 4.39 17.55
N GLU A 344 -3.26 3.55 16.52
CA GLU A 344 -2.27 2.54 16.14
C GLU A 344 -1.04 3.14 15.46
N PHE A 345 -1.24 4.01 14.46
CA PHE A 345 -0.17 4.41 13.55
C PHE A 345 0.35 5.82 13.80
N PHE A 346 -0.47 6.72 14.34
CA PHE A 346 -0.17 8.16 14.40
C PHE A 346 -0.11 8.69 15.84
N GLY A 347 0.11 7.81 16.81
CA GLY A 347 0.32 8.18 18.21
C GLY A 347 -0.87 8.87 18.86
N GLY A 348 -2.09 8.59 18.37
CA GLY A 348 -3.35 9.17 18.83
C GLY A 348 -3.60 10.60 18.35
N VAL A 349 -2.78 11.13 17.45
CA VAL A 349 -2.97 12.49 16.90
C VAL A 349 -4.24 12.54 16.08
N ASP A 350 -4.98 13.63 16.19
CA ASP A 350 -6.07 13.95 15.28
C ASP A 350 -6.25 15.48 15.27
N LEU A 351 -5.81 16.13 14.20
CA LEU A 351 -5.86 17.59 14.04
C LEU A 351 -7.17 18.05 13.40
N VAL A 352 -7.93 17.14 12.81
CA VAL A 352 -9.23 17.48 12.24
C VAL A 352 -10.12 18.00 13.38
N PRO A 353 -10.82 19.14 13.22
CA PRO A 353 -11.66 19.67 14.29
C PRO A 353 -12.72 18.65 14.75
N PRO A 354 -13.22 18.76 16.00
CA PRO A 354 -14.32 17.93 16.49
C PRO A 354 -15.56 18.00 15.59
N CYS A 355 -16.46 17.03 15.71
CA CYS A 355 -17.73 17.06 14.99
C CYS A 355 -18.68 18.05 15.67
N ASP A 356 -19.40 18.82 14.87
CA ASP A 356 -20.45 19.70 15.40
C ASP A 356 -21.57 18.78 15.94
N GLY A 357 -21.91 18.95 17.21
CA GLY A 357 -22.86 18.11 17.94
C GLY A 357 -24.32 18.37 17.62
#